data_AF-A0A524FCR5-F1
#
_entry.id   AF-A0A524FCR5-F1
#
_cell.length_a   1.000
_cell.length_b   1.000
_cell.length_c   1.000
_cell.angle_alpha   90.00
_cell.angle_beta   90.00
_cell.angle_gamma   90.00
#
_symmetry.space_group_name_H-M   'P 1'
#
loop_
_entity.id
_entity.type
_entity.pdbx_description
1 polymer ?
#
loop_
_entity_poly.entity_id
_entity_poly.type
_entity_poly.pdbx_seq_one_letter_code
_entity_poly.pdbx_strand_id
1 'polypeptide(L)'
;MKKLFLDKAFTPLISIFNVSKNFRVLRILKDFLISLNISHNKSIEILNSYIDRIHISIEARLQKKINIDKWNYGNYKTNNYAGHTQAIRIGDLTLYFSYKTVIAFSNYKYGFVISENIWSMTTGKHLNWLDSDKKRRIPHKEFQKLLNNVLGSYNLIL
;
A
#
# COMPACT_ATOMS: atom_id res chain seq x y z
N MET A 1 11.04 48.27 -12.49
CA MET A 1 10.20 48.10 -11.27
C MET A 1 9.47 46.76 -11.19
N LYS A 2 8.77 46.28 -12.24
CA LYS A 2 8.02 45.00 -12.21
C LYS A 2 8.85 43.73 -11.88
N LYS A 3 10.10 43.63 -12.36
CA LYS A 3 10.98 42.47 -12.15
C LYS A 3 11.38 42.26 -10.68
N LEU A 4 11.69 43.35 -9.97
CA LEU A 4 12.09 43.34 -8.56
C LEU A 4 10.92 42.98 -7.62
N PHE A 5 9.69 43.32 -8.01
CA PHE A 5 8.48 43.00 -7.26
C PHE A 5 8.12 41.50 -7.39
N LEU A 6 8.31 40.94 -8.59
CA LEU A 6 8.11 39.51 -8.84
C LEU A 6 9.12 38.66 -8.05
N ASP A 7 10.41 38.99 -8.07
CA ASP A 7 11.43 38.18 -7.39
C ASP A 7 11.24 38.16 -5.84
N LYS A 8 10.82 39.28 -5.24
CA LYS A 8 10.55 39.36 -3.80
C LYS A 8 9.24 38.66 -3.38
N ALA A 9 8.24 38.61 -4.25
CA ALA A 9 6.96 37.94 -3.97
C ALA A 9 7.00 36.42 -4.25
N PHE A 10 7.85 35.95 -5.17
CA PHE A 10 7.93 34.55 -5.56
C PHE A 10 8.72 33.66 -4.60
N THR A 11 9.78 34.19 -4.00
CA THR A 11 10.64 33.43 -3.09
C THR A 11 9.88 32.88 -1.86
N PRO A 12 9.00 33.67 -1.19
CA PRO A 12 8.14 33.17 -0.12
C PRO A 12 7.13 32.15 -0.62
N LEU A 13 6.50 32.38 -1.78
CA LEU A 13 5.53 31.46 -2.37
C LEU A 13 6.14 30.07 -2.58
N ILE A 14 7.32 29.99 -3.19
CA ILE A 14 8.02 28.72 -3.44
C ILE A 14 8.33 28.00 -2.12
N SER A 15 8.69 28.73 -1.06
CA SER A 15 8.91 28.14 0.27
C SER A 15 7.64 27.56 0.89
N ILE A 16 6.49 28.23 0.71
CA ILE A 16 5.18 27.78 1.20
C ILE A 16 4.71 26.54 0.42
N PHE A 17 4.96 26.48 -0.89
CA PHE A 17 4.56 25.34 -1.72
C PHE A 17 5.47 24.12 -1.59
N ASN A 18 6.75 24.30 -1.25
CA ASN A 18 7.65 23.19 -0.88
C ASN A 18 7.13 22.36 0.30
N VAL A 19 6.26 22.94 1.14
CA VAL A 19 5.67 22.26 2.31
C VAL A 19 4.47 21.39 1.93
N SER A 20 3.67 21.75 0.91
CA SER A 20 2.34 21.14 0.74
C SER A 20 2.32 19.80 -0.01
N LYS A 21 3.36 19.46 -0.79
CA LYS A 21 3.45 18.25 -1.65
C LYS A 21 2.17 17.95 -2.48
N ASN A 22 1.28 18.93 -2.68
CA ASN A 22 -0.03 18.70 -3.26
C ASN A 22 0.01 18.97 -4.77
N PHE A 23 -0.06 17.90 -5.56
CA PHE A 23 0.04 17.94 -7.02
C PHE A 23 -1.01 18.85 -7.69
N ARG A 24 -2.21 18.91 -7.12
CA ARG A 24 -3.32 19.73 -7.65
C ARG A 24 -3.01 21.23 -7.52
N VAL A 25 -2.37 21.61 -6.42
CA VAL A 25 -1.95 22.99 -6.14
C VAL A 25 -0.80 23.41 -7.06
N LEU A 26 0.18 22.53 -7.30
CA LEU A 26 1.29 22.77 -8.23
C LEU A 26 0.81 22.96 -9.67
N ARG A 27 -0.22 22.23 -10.11
CA ARG A 27 -0.82 22.38 -11.44
C ARG A 27 -1.50 23.73 -11.63
N ILE A 28 -2.31 24.15 -10.65
CA ILE A 28 -3.00 25.46 -10.67
C ILE A 28 -1.98 26.61 -10.71
N LEU A 29 -0.88 26.50 -9.97
CA LEU A 29 0.22 27.46 -10.03
C LEU A 29 0.86 27.52 -11.41
N LYS A 30 1.16 26.37 -12.03
CA LYS A 30 1.71 26.34 -13.39
C LYS A 30 0.82 27.10 -14.37
N ASP A 31 -0.48 26.85 -14.33
CA ASP A 31 -1.46 27.49 -15.22
C ASP A 31 -1.53 29.01 -14.98
N PHE A 32 -1.44 29.45 -13.71
CA PHE A 32 -1.38 30.87 -13.34
C PHE A 32 -0.09 31.58 -13.80
N LEU A 33 1.06 30.92 -13.74
CA LEU A 33 2.33 31.51 -14.19
C LEU A 33 2.43 31.64 -15.71
N ILE A 34 1.85 30.68 -16.42
CA ILE A 34 1.74 30.72 -17.87
C ILE A 34 0.80 31.85 -18.30
N SER A 35 -0.35 32.03 -17.62
CA SER A 35 -1.30 33.09 -17.95
C SER A 35 -0.78 34.51 -17.72
N LEU A 36 0.23 34.68 -16.86
CA LEU A 36 0.95 35.94 -16.66
C LEU A 36 1.98 36.25 -17.76
N ASN A 37 2.11 35.42 -18.80
CA ASN A 37 3.05 35.56 -19.92
C ASN A 37 4.51 35.76 -19.49
N ILE A 38 4.90 35.14 -18.36
CA ILE A 38 6.25 35.14 -17.82
C ILE A 38 7.07 34.06 -18.56
N SER A 39 7.03 34.02 -19.90
CA SER A 39 7.59 32.91 -20.69
C SER A 39 9.13 32.86 -20.74
N HIS A 40 9.80 33.86 -20.19
CA HIS A 40 11.27 33.97 -20.16
C HIS A 40 11.78 34.23 -18.76
N ASN A 41 11.56 33.28 -17.85
CA ASN A 41 12.13 33.36 -16.53
C ASN A 41 12.64 32.00 -16.08
N LYS A 42 13.92 31.95 -15.71
CA LYS A 42 14.62 30.79 -15.15
C LYS A 42 13.84 30.12 -14.01
N SER A 43 12.99 30.89 -13.33
CA SER A 43 12.04 30.43 -12.32
C SER A 43 10.99 29.43 -12.83
N ILE A 44 10.50 29.55 -14.07
CA ILE A 44 9.55 28.60 -14.67
C ILE A 44 10.24 27.26 -14.95
N GLU A 45 11.49 27.27 -15.44
CA GLU A 45 12.26 26.05 -15.67
C GLU A 45 12.52 25.29 -14.36
N ILE A 46 12.86 26.01 -13.29
CA ILE A 46 13.05 25.42 -11.95
C ILE A 46 11.75 24.79 -11.45
N LEU A 47 10.62 25.47 -11.62
CA LEU A 47 9.32 24.96 -11.21
C LEU A 47 8.92 23.72 -12.00
N ASN A 48 9.10 23.72 -13.33
CA ASN A 48 8.83 22.56 -14.17
C ASN A 48 9.70 21.36 -13.75
N SER A 49 10.99 21.57 -13.52
CA SER A 49 11.89 20.52 -13.02
C SER A 49 11.44 19.94 -11.67
N TYR A 50 10.89 20.78 -10.78
CA TYR A 50 10.36 20.33 -9.50
C TYR A 50 9.06 19.52 -9.66
N ILE A 51 8.15 19.97 -10.52
CA ILE A 51 6.92 19.24 -10.86
C ILE A 51 7.25 17.87 -11.46
N ASP A 52 8.20 17.81 -12.39
CA ASP A 52 8.60 16.57 -13.05
C ASP A 52 9.20 15.58 -12.04
N ARG A 53 10.06 16.03 -11.13
CA ARG A 53 10.59 15.19 -10.04
C ARG A 53 9.49 14.64 -9.14
N ILE A 54 8.49 15.45 -8.79
CA ILE A 54 7.35 15.00 -7.98
C ILE A 54 6.51 14.00 -8.77
N HIS A 55 6.24 14.28 -10.05
CA HIS A 55 5.47 13.39 -10.91
C HIS A 55 6.16 12.03 -11.03
N ILE A 56 7.46 11.98 -11.34
CA ILE A 56 8.26 10.75 -11.38
C ILE A 56 8.20 10.01 -10.03
N SER A 57 8.28 10.71 -8.90
CA SER A 57 8.23 10.10 -7.57
C SER A 57 6.84 9.58 -7.19
N ILE A 58 5.76 10.19 -7.69
CA ILE A 58 4.39 9.74 -7.52
C ILE A 58 4.14 8.54 -8.44
N GLU A 59 4.50 8.64 -9.72
CA GLU A 59 4.41 7.55 -10.69
C GLU A 59 5.21 6.33 -10.22
N ALA A 60 6.42 6.49 -9.68
CA ALA A 60 7.17 5.37 -9.09
C ALA A 60 6.46 4.73 -7.88
N ARG A 61 5.69 5.50 -7.10
CA ARG A 61 4.87 4.98 -5.99
C ARG A 61 3.58 4.32 -6.47
N LEU A 62 2.97 4.82 -7.53
CA LEU A 62 1.74 4.27 -8.15
C LEU A 62 2.03 3.05 -9.04
N GLN A 63 3.15 3.06 -9.76
CA GLN A 63 3.70 1.94 -10.53
C GLN A 63 4.30 0.84 -9.68
N LYS A 64 4.37 1.03 -8.34
CA LYS A 64 4.37 -0.09 -7.40
C LYS A 64 2.99 -0.78 -7.46
N LYS A 65 2.70 -1.32 -8.64
CA LYS A 65 1.54 -2.13 -8.98
C LYS A 65 1.47 -3.19 -7.89
N ILE A 66 0.47 -3.08 -7.03
CA ILE A 66 0.26 -4.03 -5.95
C ILE A 66 0.12 -5.39 -6.63
N ASN A 67 1.14 -6.24 -6.45
CA ASN A 67 1.11 -7.56 -7.05
C ASN A 67 0.05 -8.36 -6.30
N ILE A 68 -1.02 -8.73 -7.02
CA ILE A 68 -2.11 -9.53 -6.47
C ILE A 68 -2.02 -10.90 -7.07
N ASP A 69 -1.70 -11.89 -6.25
CA ASP A 69 -1.64 -13.28 -6.64
C ASP A 69 -2.60 -14.12 -5.81
N LYS A 70 -3.12 -15.18 -6.42
CA LYS A 70 -4.02 -16.12 -5.76
C LYS A 70 -3.61 -17.55 -6.09
N TRP A 71 -3.51 -18.40 -5.06
CA TRP A 71 -3.22 -19.82 -5.23
C TRP A 71 -3.98 -20.68 -4.22
N ASN A 72 -3.98 -21.99 -4.43
CA ASN A 72 -4.48 -22.96 -3.46
C ASN A 72 -3.29 -23.55 -2.69
N TYR A 73 -3.32 -23.51 -1.35
CA TYR A 73 -2.27 -24.07 -0.49
C TYR A 73 -2.60 -25.45 0.07
N GLY A 74 -3.82 -25.94 -0.17
CA GLY A 74 -4.30 -27.21 0.35
C GLY A 74 -3.83 -28.39 -0.48
N ASN A 75 -3.61 -29.52 0.19
CA ASN A 75 -3.20 -30.77 -0.44
C ASN A 75 -4.38 -31.76 -0.47
N TYR A 76 -5.39 -31.45 -1.28
CA TYR A 76 -6.51 -32.36 -1.52
C TYR A 76 -6.18 -33.30 -2.70
N LYS A 77 -6.53 -34.59 -2.55
CA LYS A 77 -6.34 -35.60 -3.61
C LYS A 77 -7.28 -35.44 -4.81
N THR A 78 -8.34 -34.65 -4.70
CA THR A 78 -9.36 -34.46 -5.74
C THR A 78 -9.54 -32.98 -6.07
N ASN A 79 -9.71 -32.68 -7.36
CA ASN A 79 -9.77 -31.32 -7.90
C ASN A 79 -11.03 -30.52 -7.51
N ASN A 80 -11.98 -31.11 -6.77
CA ASN A 80 -13.26 -30.46 -6.44
C ASN A 80 -13.21 -29.52 -5.22
N TYR A 81 -12.06 -29.38 -4.56
CA TYR A 81 -11.93 -28.64 -3.29
C TYR A 81 -11.20 -27.29 -3.40
N ALA A 82 -11.09 -26.75 -4.62
CA ALA A 82 -10.32 -25.53 -4.92
C ALA A 82 -10.77 -24.26 -4.14
N GLY A 83 -11.97 -24.28 -3.55
CA GLY A 83 -12.54 -23.16 -2.80
C GLY A 83 -12.18 -23.08 -1.32
N HIS A 84 -11.59 -24.12 -0.71
CA HIS A 84 -11.49 -24.19 0.77
C HIS A 84 -10.16 -23.70 1.34
N THR A 85 -9.12 -23.67 0.53
CA THR A 85 -7.74 -23.40 0.97
C THR A 85 -7.09 -22.40 0.04
N GLN A 86 -7.61 -21.18 0.03
CA GLN A 86 -7.10 -20.11 -0.82
C GLN A 86 -6.08 -19.27 -0.08
N ALA A 87 -5.02 -18.88 -0.77
CA ALA A 87 -4.11 -17.85 -0.32
C ALA A 87 -4.15 -16.68 -1.31
N ILE A 88 -4.11 -15.46 -0.77
CA ILE A 88 -4.12 -14.22 -1.54
C ILE A 88 -2.93 -13.38 -1.10
N ARG A 89 -2.07 -13.02 -2.04
CA ARG A 89 -0.98 -12.07 -1.84
C ARG A 89 -1.41 -10.70 -2.35
N ILE A 90 -1.10 -9.65 -1.58
CA ILE A 90 -1.35 -8.24 -1.88
C ILE A 90 -0.05 -7.50 -1.53
N GLY A 91 0.84 -7.32 -2.50
CA GLY A 91 2.19 -6.82 -2.22
C GLY A 91 2.94 -7.77 -1.28
N ASP A 92 3.36 -7.26 -0.12
CA ASP A 92 4.12 -8.04 0.88
C ASP A 92 3.21 -8.77 1.89
N LEU A 93 1.90 -8.60 1.81
CA LEU A 93 0.93 -9.29 2.67
C LEU A 93 0.43 -10.55 1.97
N THR A 94 0.47 -11.69 2.64
CA THR A 94 -0.23 -12.90 2.23
C THR A 94 -1.28 -13.27 3.28
N LEU A 95 -2.52 -13.52 2.86
CA LEU A 95 -3.61 -14.00 3.69
C LEU A 95 -3.95 -15.44 3.31
N TYR A 96 -4.06 -16.32 4.30
CA TYR A 96 -4.41 -17.74 4.11
C TYR A 96 -5.80 -18.00 4.66
N PHE A 97 -6.68 -18.52 3.82
CA PHE A 97 -8.09 -18.72 4.12
C PHE A 97 -8.44 -20.19 4.29
N SER A 98 -9.21 -20.49 5.34
CA SER A 98 -10.04 -21.68 5.44
C SER A 98 -11.46 -21.28 5.07
N TYR A 99 -11.94 -21.71 3.92
CA TYR A 99 -13.17 -21.18 3.29
C TYR A 99 -13.08 -19.66 3.14
N LYS A 100 -13.85 -18.90 3.93
CA LYS A 100 -13.88 -17.43 3.93
C LYS A 100 -13.10 -16.82 5.10
N THR A 101 -12.59 -17.64 6.01
CA THR A 101 -11.98 -17.18 7.26
C THR A 101 -10.47 -17.13 7.12
N VAL A 102 -9.86 -15.99 7.45
CA VAL A 102 -8.39 -15.88 7.53
C VAL A 102 -7.90 -16.67 8.75
N ILE A 103 -7.03 -17.64 8.53
CA ILE A 103 -6.49 -18.53 9.57
C ILE A 103 -4.98 -18.37 9.78
N ALA A 104 -4.30 -17.74 8.83
CA ALA A 104 -2.91 -17.33 8.94
C ALA A 104 -2.66 -16.11 8.05
N PHE A 105 -1.61 -15.36 8.34
CA PHE A 105 -1.09 -14.34 7.44
C PHE A 105 0.43 -14.29 7.47
N SER A 106 1.03 -13.72 6.43
CA SER A 106 2.46 -13.44 6.38
C SER A 106 2.72 -12.02 5.92
N ASN A 107 3.63 -11.31 6.57
CA ASN A 107 4.16 -10.05 6.06
C ASN A 107 5.59 -9.79 6.55
N TYR A 108 6.22 -8.71 6.08
CA TYR A 108 7.58 -8.34 6.48
C TYR A 108 7.73 -8.02 7.98
N LYS A 109 6.66 -7.54 8.64
CA LYS A 109 6.71 -7.04 10.02
C LYS A 109 6.61 -8.15 11.06
N TYR A 110 5.71 -9.11 10.85
CA TYR A 110 5.39 -10.15 11.81
C TYR A 110 5.86 -11.54 11.35
N GLY A 111 6.39 -11.66 10.13
CA GLY A 111 6.69 -12.95 9.54
C GLY A 111 5.41 -13.77 9.31
N PHE A 112 5.51 -15.08 9.44
CA PHE A 112 4.38 -15.99 9.27
C PHE A 112 3.67 -16.25 10.60
N VAL A 113 2.42 -15.82 10.69
CA VAL A 113 1.60 -15.86 11.91
C VAL A 113 0.38 -16.75 11.68
N ILE A 114 0.16 -17.70 12.57
CA ILE A 114 -0.89 -18.72 12.45
C ILE A 114 -1.78 -18.70 13.69
N SER A 115 -3.10 -18.65 13.50
CA SER A 115 -4.07 -18.74 14.60
C SER A 115 -4.08 -20.15 15.20
N GLU A 116 -4.32 -20.25 16.52
CA GLU A 116 -4.82 -21.48 17.10
C GLU A 116 -6.15 -21.90 16.44
N ASN A 117 -6.48 -23.19 16.53
CA ASN A 117 -7.74 -23.68 15.98
C ASN A 117 -8.89 -23.44 16.98
N ILE A 118 -9.77 -22.48 16.68
CA ILE A 118 -11.02 -22.26 17.42
C ILE A 118 -12.27 -22.70 16.65
N TRP A 119 -12.08 -23.31 15.48
CA TRP A 119 -13.16 -23.70 14.57
C TRP A 119 -13.38 -25.21 14.61
N SER A 120 -13.50 -25.85 13.45
CA SER A 120 -13.75 -27.28 13.31
C SER A 120 -12.48 -28.08 13.00
N MET A 121 -12.64 -29.41 12.94
CA MET A 121 -11.58 -30.33 12.50
C MET A 121 -11.11 -30.04 11.07
N THR A 122 -12.00 -29.56 10.20
CA THR A 122 -11.64 -29.20 8.82
C THR A 122 -10.63 -28.06 8.79
N THR A 123 -10.87 -27.00 9.57
CA THR A 123 -9.91 -25.89 9.70
C THR A 123 -8.62 -26.34 10.38
N GLY A 124 -8.70 -27.25 11.35
CA GLY A 124 -7.53 -27.90 11.94
C GLY A 124 -6.64 -28.59 10.90
N LYS A 125 -7.24 -29.27 9.91
CA LYS A 125 -6.52 -29.86 8.77
C LYS A 125 -5.85 -28.79 7.91
N HIS A 126 -6.51 -27.67 7.63
CA HIS A 126 -5.94 -26.57 6.86
C HIS A 126 -4.74 -25.94 7.57
N LEU A 127 -4.86 -25.73 8.89
CA LEU A 127 -3.76 -25.26 9.72
C LEU A 127 -2.57 -26.22 9.69
N ASN A 128 -2.80 -27.54 9.68
CA ASN A 128 -1.72 -28.52 9.58
C ASN A 128 -1.02 -28.51 8.21
N TRP A 129 -1.71 -28.12 7.13
CA TRP A 129 -1.08 -27.94 5.82
C TRP A 129 -0.18 -26.71 5.75
N LEU A 130 -0.51 -25.68 6.54
CA LEU A 130 0.31 -24.48 6.68
C LEU A 130 1.52 -24.73 7.58
N ASP A 131 1.26 -25.28 8.77
CA ASP A 131 2.29 -25.69 9.72
C ASP A 131 1.74 -26.78 10.66
N SER A 132 2.41 -27.94 10.65
CA SER A 132 2.06 -29.06 11.51
C SER A 132 2.43 -28.85 12.99
N ASP A 133 3.35 -27.93 13.29
CA ASP A 133 3.73 -27.61 14.66
C ASP A 133 2.68 -26.70 15.32
N LYS A 134 1.87 -27.31 16.18
CA LYS A 134 0.81 -26.62 16.92
C LYS A 134 1.36 -25.58 17.92
N LYS A 135 2.61 -25.71 18.37
CA LYS A 135 3.21 -24.80 19.36
C LYS A 135 3.55 -23.42 18.78
N ARG A 136 3.68 -23.34 17.45
CA ARG A 136 3.93 -22.08 16.73
C ARG A 136 2.66 -21.24 16.52
N ARG A 137 1.49 -21.80 16.82
CA ARG A 137 0.21 -21.12 16.69
C ARG A 137 0.01 -20.20 17.89
N ILE A 138 -0.45 -18.98 17.64
CA ILE A 138 -0.73 -18.00 18.68
C ILE A 138 -2.21 -18.04 19.08
N PRO A 139 -2.57 -17.62 20.31
CA PRO A 139 -3.97 -17.51 20.72
C PRO A 139 -4.80 -16.68 19.74
N HIS A 140 -6.03 -17.10 19.45
CA HIS A 140 -6.86 -16.51 18.40
C HIS A 140 -7.12 -15.02 18.64
N LYS A 141 -7.29 -14.62 19.91
CA LYS A 141 -7.47 -13.22 20.30
C LYS A 141 -6.25 -12.35 19.95
N GLU A 142 -5.05 -12.88 20.13
CA GLU A 142 -3.81 -12.20 19.75
C GLU A 142 -3.69 -12.14 18.22
N PHE A 143 -4.00 -13.24 17.54
CA PHE A 143 -4.04 -13.32 16.08
C PHE A 143 -4.95 -12.25 15.47
N GLN A 144 -6.19 -12.11 15.96
CA GLN A 144 -7.13 -11.10 15.49
C GLN A 144 -6.59 -9.67 15.67
N LYS A 145 -5.96 -9.38 16.82
CA LYS A 145 -5.35 -8.07 17.08
C LYS A 145 -4.25 -7.77 16.05
N LEU A 146 -3.36 -8.73 15.79
CA LEU A 146 -2.30 -8.56 14.80
C LEU A 146 -2.86 -8.43 13.38
N LEU A 147 -3.83 -9.28 13.02
CA LEU A 147 -4.49 -9.24 11.71
C LEU A 147 -5.14 -7.89 11.46
N ASN A 148 -5.91 -7.34 12.42
CA ASN A 148 -6.54 -6.03 12.27
C ASN A 148 -5.48 -4.92 12.09
N ASN A 149 -4.40 -4.93 12.87
CA ASN A 149 -3.32 -3.96 12.68
C ASN A 149 -2.70 -4.04 11.28
N VAL A 150 -2.51 -5.26 10.77
CA VAL A 150 -2.00 -5.49 9.41
C VAL A 150 -2.99 -4.98 8.37
N LEU A 151 -4.25 -5.39 8.43
CA LEU A 151 -5.26 -4.95 7.47
C LEU A 151 -5.40 -3.42 7.46
N GLY A 152 -5.33 -2.78 8.63
CA GLY A 152 -5.36 -1.32 8.73
C GLY A 152 -4.18 -0.65 8.04
N SER A 153 -2.98 -1.22 8.17
CA SER A 153 -1.79 -0.71 7.47
C SER A 153 -1.84 -0.86 5.95
N TYR A 154 -2.68 -1.76 5.44
CA TYR A 154 -2.94 -1.95 4.00
C TYR A 154 -4.23 -1.27 3.54
N ASN A 155 -4.93 -0.53 4.42
CA ASN A 155 -6.22 0.08 4.14
C ASN A 155 -7.29 -0.94 3.65
N LEU A 156 -7.28 -2.13 4.24
CA LEU A 156 -8.18 -3.26 3.95
C LEU A 156 -9.24 -3.47 5.05
N ILE A 157 -9.34 -2.56 6.02
CA ILE A 157 -10.44 -2.53 6.98
C ILE A 157 -11.59 -1.76 6.33
N LEU A 158 -12.79 -2.33 6.34
CA LEU A 158 -14.04 -1.69 5.93
C LEU A 158 -14.64 -0.88 7.09
#